data_AF-A0A9P5GE72-F1
#
_entry.id   AF-A0A9P5GE72-F1
#
_cell.length_a   1.000
_cell.length_b   1.000
_cell.length_c   1.000
_cell.angle_alpha   90.00
_cell.angle_beta   90.00
_cell.angle_gamma   90.00
#
_symmetry.space_group_name_H-M   'P 1'
#
loop_
_entity.id
_entity.type
_entity.pdbx_description
1 polymer ?
#
loop_
_entity_poly.entity_id
_entity_poly.type
_entity_poly.pdbx_seq_one_letter_code
_entity_poly.pdbx_strand_id
1 'polypeptide(L)'
;MVGRWAEQECTHCQQEEGPFPHCVVIDTLGWPKKCANCHWGGNSRQCSDFIERPDQYSRPIIPHASFRQPAPSVHDRDLARRLVNDHQNPLQELNTLRSIIVDLTSAISYADQATHDNLEAWRSSRGMAQELRSRLNQGDHIRTSDVRRVRAQILAGVGRGHTVQFAGQAVARHIQDLQSAVDALVHRYSE
;
A
#
# COMPACT_ATOMS: atom_id res chain seq x y z
N MET A 1 8.73 1.49 31.79
CA MET A 1 9.02 2.91 31.52
C MET A 1 7.82 3.70 32.01
N VAL A 2 7.99 4.53 33.04
CA VAL A 2 6.90 5.35 33.60
C VAL A 2 6.77 6.58 32.71
N GLY A 3 5.56 6.90 32.25
CA GLY A 3 5.34 8.04 31.33
C GLY A 3 5.75 9.38 31.95
N ARG A 4 5.77 10.44 31.13
CA ARG A 4 6.08 11.82 31.57
C ARG A 4 4.82 12.67 31.48
N TRP A 5 4.70 13.70 32.31
CA TRP A 5 3.63 14.69 32.14
C TRP A 5 3.85 15.48 30.85
N ALA A 6 2.79 15.67 30.08
CA ALA A 6 2.77 16.67 29.03
C ALA A 6 2.60 18.06 29.66
N GLU A 7 3.35 19.03 29.15
CA GLU A 7 3.17 20.43 29.56
C GLU A 7 1.84 21.03 29.08
N GLN A 8 1.27 20.47 27.99
CA GLN A 8 -0.03 20.86 27.46
C GLN A 8 -0.97 19.65 27.47
N GLU A 9 -2.16 19.82 28.06
CA GLU A 9 -3.19 18.80 28.06
C GLU A 9 -3.91 18.74 26.71
N CYS A 10 -4.13 17.53 26.19
CA CYS A 10 -5.01 17.35 25.04
C CYS A 10 -6.47 17.62 25.44
N THR A 11 -7.32 17.91 24.46
CA THR A 11 -8.75 18.21 24.68
C THR A 11 -9.47 17.12 25.49
N HIS A 12 -9.07 15.86 25.33
CA HIS A 12 -9.61 14.74 26.10
C HIS A 12 -9.18 14.77 27.59
N CYS A 13 -7.94 15.17 27.89
CA CYS A 13 -7.48 15.30 29.28
C CYS A 13 -8.03 16.54 29.98
N GLN A 14 -8.35 17.60 29.24
CA GLN A 14 -9.05 18.78 29.79
C GLN A 14 -10.45 18.44 30.33
N GLN A 15 -11.01 17.30 29.94
CA GLN A 15 -12.29 16.79 30.42
C GLN A 15 -12.13 15.89 31.66
N GLU A 16 -10.91 15.81 32.23
CA GLU A 16 -10.54 14.95 33.37
C GLU A 16 -10.82 13.46 33.14
N GLU A 17 -10.85 13.01 31.87
CA GLU A 17 -11.10 11.62 31.51
C GLU A 17 -9.80 10.81 31.44
N GLY A 18 -9.80 9.68 32.13
CA GLY A 18 -8.71 8.69 32.10
C GLY A 18 -8.14 8.31 33.47
N PRO A 19 -7.16 7.40 33.50
CA PRO A 19 -6.59 6.85 34.72
C PRO A 19 -5.54 7.77 35.35
N PHE A 20 -5.07 8.79 34.63
CA PHE A 20 -4.10 9.76 35.13
C PHE A 20 -4.76 11.15 35.28
N PRO A 21 -4.42 11.90 36.35
CA PRO A 21 -5.01 13.22 36.59
C PRO A 21 -4.52 14.31 35.62
N HIS A 22 -3.46 14.03 34.86
CA HIS A 22 -2.88 14.92 33.85
C HIS A 22 -2.55 14.12 32.60
N CYS A 23 -2.38 14.79 31.45
CA CYS A 23 -1.96 14.07 30.24
C CYS A 23 -0.56 13.47 30.44
N VAL A 24 -0.48 12.14 30.38
CA VAL A 24 0.78 11.40 30.51
C VAL A 24 1.20 10.92 29.13
N VAL A 25 2.42 11.21 28.70
CA VAL A 25 2.98 10.76 27.43
C VAL A 25 3.94 9.61 27.67
N ILE A 26 3.77 8.55 26.88
CA ILE A 26 4.72 7.43 26.86
C ILE A 26 5.76 7.73 25.77
N ASP A 27 6.96 8.11 26.20
CA ASP A 27 8.08 8.44 25.31
C ASP A 27 8.89 7.17 25.01
N THR A 28 8.44 6.38 24.03
CA THR A 28 9.17 5.18 23.56
C THR A 28 9.86 5.50 22.24
N LEU A 29 11.17 5.26 22.15
CA LEU A 29 11.96 5.47 20.93
C LEU A 29 11.32 4.76 19.73
N GLY A 30 11.07 5.51 18.65
CA GLY A 30 10.47 5.01 17.41
C GLY A 30 8.94 4.93 17.39
N TRP A 31 8.26 5.29 18.48
CA TRP A 31 6.80 5.36 18.55
C TRP A 31 6.31 6.81 18.54
N PRO A 32 5.14 7.10 17.93
CA PRO A 32 4.53 8.42 18.06
C PRO A 32 4.28 8.71 19.54
N LYS A 33 4.66 9.90 20.00
CA LYS A 33 4.38 10.36 21.36
C LYS A 33 2.87 10.54 21.50
N LYS A 34 2.20 9.62 22.21
CA LYS A 34 0.74 9.64 22.40
C LYS A 34 0.36 9.74 23.88
N CYS A 35 -0.74 10.43 24.16
CA CYS A 35 -1.26 10.58 25.51
C CYS A 35 -1.87 9.26 26.02
N ALA A 36 -1.39 8.76 27.14
CA ALA A 36 -1.80 7.51 27.76
C ALA A 36 -3.27 7.53 28.20
N ASN A 37 -3.80 8.70 28.62
CA ASN A 37 -5.23 8.86 28.91
C ASN A 37 -6.09 8.63 27.65
N CYS A 38 -5.70 9.19 26.50
CA CYS A 38 -6.39 8.93 25.23
C CYS A 38 -6.31 7.46 24.80
N HIS A 39 -5.24 6.74 25.17
CA HIS A 39 -5.09 5.32 24.87
C HIS A 39 -5.75 4.39 25.89
N TRP A 40 -6.26 4.94 26.99
CA TRP A 40 -7.04 4.18 27.95
C TRP A 40 -8.43 3.88 27.39
N GLY A 41 -8.97 2.69 27.68
CA GLY A 41 -10.32 2.31 27.27
C GLY A 41 -10.56 2.19 25.75
N GLY A 42 -9.53 2.32 24.91
CA GLY A 42 -9.66 2.24 23.45
C GLY A 42 -9.96 3.57 22.74
N ASN A 43 -10.00 4.69 23.46
CA ASN A 43 -10.39 6.01 22.94
C ASN A 43 -9.31 6.75 22.10
N SER A 44 -8.36 6.01 21.53
CA SER A 44 -7.14 6.54 20.90
C SER A 44 -7.35 7.54 19.76
N ARG A 45 -8.58 7.62 19.20
CA ARG A 45 -8.97 8.53 18.12
C ARG A 45 -9.47 9.90 18.60
N GLN A 46 -9.67 10.10 19.90
CA GLN A 46 -10.20 11.35 20.47
C GLN A 46 -9.12 12.39 20.79
N CYS A 47 -7.84 12.06 20.58
CA CYS A 47 -6.74 12.98 20.78
C CYS A 47 -6.49 13.81 19.50
N SER A 48 -6.42 15.14 19.63
CA SER A 48 -5.86 16.03 18.61
C SER A 48 -4.33 15.95 18.59
N ASP A 49 -3.72 16.21 17.42
CA ASP A 49 -2.27 16.17 17.21
C ASP A 49 -1.52 17.10 18.18
N PHE A 50 -0.50 16.57 18.85
CA PHE A 50 0.36 17.31 19.78
C PHE A 50 1.26 18.29 19.02
N ILE A 51 1.34 19.54 19.46
CA ILE A 51 2.39 20.50 19.06
C ILE A 51 3.45 20.47 20.17
N GLU A 52 4.57 19.75 19.98
CA GLU A 52 5.71 19.89 20.89
C GLU A 52 6.36 21.27 20.70
N ARG A 53 6.50 22.05 21.79
CA ARG A 53 7.62 22.97 21.92
C ARG A 53 8.71 22.27 22.74
N PRO A 54 9.96 22.30 22.29
CA PRO A 54 11.06 21.69 23.03
C PRO A 54 11.42 22.56 24.23
N ASP A 55 11.79 21.89 25.33
CA ASP A 55 12.34 22.43 26.58
C ASP A 55 11.25 22.83 27.60
N GLN A 56 10.98 22.08 28.68
CA GLN A 56 11.81 22.09 29.90
C GLN A 56 11.31 21.12 31.02
N TYR A 57 12.23 20.32 31.59
CA TYR A 57 12.09 19.65 32.92
C TYR A 57 10.89 18.71 33.17
N SER A 58 10.97 17.46 32.68
CA SER A 58 10.04 16.40 33.06
C SER A 58 10.26 15.87 34.48
N ARG A 59 9.29 16.07 35.39
CA ARG A 59 9.26 15.42 36.73
C ARG A 59 8.71 13.98 36.65
N PRO A 60 9.17 13.04 37.51
CA PRO A 60 8.58 11.71 37.62
C PRO A 60 7.15 11.74 38.21
N ILE A 61 6.27 10.89 37.69
CA ILE A 61 4.86 10.80 38.10
C ILE A 61 4.72 10.09 39.45
N ILE A 62 4.11 10.76 40.43
CA ILE A 62 3.60 10.13 41.66
C ILE A 62 2.09 9.92 41.47
N PRO A 63 1.58 8.68 41.45
CA PRO A 63 0.15 8.43 41.32
C PRO A 63 -0.62 9.02 42.52
N HIS A 64 -1.55 9.95 42.27
CA HIS A 64 -2.45 10.46 43.31
C HIS A 64 -3.48 9.38 43.66
N ALA A 65 -3.59 9.03 44.94
CA ALA A 65 -4.45 7.95 45.43
C ALA A 65 -5.96 8.18 45.22
N SER A 66 -6.36 9.40 44.86
CA SER A 66 -7.75 9.86 44.76
C SER A 66 -8.41 9.57 43.40
N PHE A 67 -7.65 9.32 42.35
CA PHE A 67 -8.19 8.98 41.02
C PHE A 67 -8.23 7.47 40.85
N ARG A 68 -9.27 6.84 41.41
CA ARG A 68 -9.60 5.44 41.14
C ARG A 68 -10.82 5.40 40.24
N GLN A 69 -10.63 5.58 38.93
CA GLN A 69 -11.59 4.98 38.01
C GLN A 69 -11.47 3.45 38.17
N PRO A 70 -12.57 2.72 38.43
CA PRO A 70 -12.55 1.27 38.45
C PRO A 70 -11.98 0.77 37.12
N ALA A 71 -11.13 -0.26 37.17
CA ALA A 71 -10.67 -0.91 35.95
C ALA A 71 -11.90 -1.32 35.12
N PRO A 72 -11.93 -1.07 33.80
CA PRO A 72 -13.07 -1.43 32.96
C PRO A 72 -13.38 -2.92 33.16
N SER A 73 -14.67 -3.23 33.22
CA SER A 73 -15.11 -4.59 33.52
C SER A 73 -14.58 -5.56 32.47
N VAL A 74 -14.50 -6.85 32.82
CA VAL A 74 -14.08 -7.89 31.87
C VAL A 74 -14.95 -7.83 30.60
N HIS A 75 -16.24 -7.54 30.77
CA HIS A 75 -17.20 -7.35 29.67
C HIS A 75 -16.84 -6.16 28.77
N ASP A 76 -16.53 -4.99 29.34
CA ASP A 76 -16.16 -3.79 28.56
C ASP A 76 -14.85 -3.99 27.81
N ARG A 77 -13.90 -4.71 28.43
CA ARG A 77 -12.62 -5.07 27.79
C ARG A 77 -12.82 -6.03 26.62
N ASP A 78 -13.71 -7.01 26.76
CA ASP A 78 -14.01 -7.96 25.69
C ASP A 78 -14.81 -7.30 24.57
N LEU A 79 -15.72 -6.37 24.88
CA LEU A 79 -16.44 -5.56 23.89
C LEU A 79 -15.48 -4.66 23.10
N ALA A 80 -14.56 -3.97 23.79
CA ALA A 80 -13.53 -3.15 23.14
C ALA A 80 -12.61 -4.00 22.24
N ARG A 81 -12.22 -5.20 22.70
CA ARG A 81 -11.45 -6.16 21.88
C ARG A 81 -12.21 -6.61 20.64
N ARG A 82 -13.51 -6.90 20.76
CA ARG A 82 -14.37 -7.25 19.61
C ARG A 82 -14.47 -6.11 18.62
N LEU A 83 -14.76 -4.89 19.09
CA LEU A 83 -14.85 -3.70 18.24
C LEU A 83 -13.54 -3.40 17.49
N VAL A 84 -12.39 -3.58 18.13
CA VAL A 84 -11.07 -3.41 17.48
C VAL A 84 -10.83 -4.49 16.43
N ASN A 85 -11.17 -5.75 16.73
CA ASN A 85 -11.04 -6.85 15.76
C ASN A 85 -11.99 -6.65 14.56
N ASP A 86 -13.23 -6.23 14.82
CA ASP A 86 -14.23 -5.94 13.80
C ASP A 86 -13.84 -4.73 12.93
N HIS A 87 -13.07 -3.76 13.46
CA HIS A 87 -12.53 -2.65 12.66
C HIS A 87 -11.22 -2.97 11.94
N GLN A 88 -10.45 -3.96 12.41
CA GLN A 88 -9.23 -4.40 11.74
C GLN A 88 -9.53 -5.23 10.48
N ASN A 89 -10.61 -6.02 10.48
CA ASN A 89 -11.01 -6.84 9.33
C ASN A 89 -11.28 -5.99 8.06
N PRO A 90 -12.11 -4.94 8.09
CA PRO A 90 -12.42 -4.11 6.93
C PRO A 90 -11.21 -3.32 6.43
N LEU A 91 -10.37 -2.80 7.34
CA LEU A 91 -9.17 -2.07 6.95
C LEU A 91 -8.13 -2.98 6.29
N GLN A 92 -7.98 -4.20 6.79
CA GLN A 92 -7.09 -5.20 6.18
C GLN A 92 -7.60 -5.60 4.78
N GLU A 93 -8.90 -5.85 4.65
CA GLU A 93 -9.56 -6.15 3.38
C GLU A 93 -9.39 -5.02 2.34
N LEU A 94 -9.62 -3.77 2.73
CA LEU A 94 -9.40 -2.61 1.87
C LEU A 94 -7.91 -2.46 1.47
N ASN A 95 -6.99 -2.75 2.38
CA ASN A 95 -5.56 -2.74 2.07
C ASN A 95 -5.19 -3.85 1.08
N THR A 96 -5.79 -5.04 1.19
CA THR A 96 -5.63 -6.14 0.22
C THR A 96 -6.14 -5.72 -1.16
N LEU A 97 -7.37 -5.19 -1.24
CA LEU A 97 -7.91 -4.67 -2.52
C LEU A 97 -7.02 -3.59 -3.12
N ARG A 98 -6.55 -2.65 -2.30
CA ARG A 98 -5.64 -1.60 -2.74
C ARG A 98 -4.35 -2.17 -3.31
N SER A 99 -3.76 -3.18 -2.66
CA SER A 99 -2.56 -3.86 -3.17
C SER A 99 -2.82 -4.48 -4.54
N ILE A 100 -3.92 -5.24 -4.69
CA ILE A 100 -4.27 -5.88 -5.96
C ILE A 100 -4.47 -4.83 -7.07
N ILE A 101 -5.13 -3.70 -6.78
CA ILE A 101 -5.33 -2.61 -7.75
C ILE A 101 -4.00 -1.99 -8.18
N VAL A 102 -3.07 -1.79 -7.23
CA VAL A 102 -1.72 -1.27 -7.52
C VAL A 102 -0.98 -2.26 -8.44
N ASP A 103 -0.98 -3.54 -8.10
CA ASP A 103 -0.32 -4.58 -8.89
C ASP A 103 -0.94 -4.70 -10.29
N LEU A 104 -2.27 -4.64 -10.39
CA LEU A 104 -3.01 -4.62 -11.66
C LEU A 104 -2.62 -3.41 -12.52
N THR A 105 -2.55 -2.22 -11.91
CA THR A 105 -2.16 -0.99 -12.62
C THR A 105 -0.75 -1.09 -13.16
N SER A 106 0.19 -1.59 -12.36
CA SER A 106 1.56 -1.86 -12.80
C SER A 106 1.61 -2.89 -13.92
N ALA A 107 0.83 -3.98 -13.84
CA ALA A 107 0.76 -5.00 -14.87
C ALA A 107 0.18 -4.47 -16.20
N ILE A 108 -0.86 -3.63 -16.13
CA ILE A 108 -1.44 -2.97 -17.32
C ILE A 108 -0.42 -2.06 -17.99
N SER A 109 0.27 -1.21 -17.21
CA SER A 109 1.30 -0.33 -17.74
C SER A 109 2.45 -1.10 -18.39
N TYR A 110 2.88 -2.20 -17.76
CA TYR A 110 3.89 -3.08 -18.34
C TYR A 110 3.41 -3.75 -19.64
N ALA A 111 2.16 -4.22 -19.69
CA ALA A 111 1.59 -4.84 -20.89
C ALA A 111 1.45 -3.86 -22.05
N ASP A 112 1.07 -2.62 -21.77
CA ASP A 112 1.00 -1.55 -22.77
C ASP A 112 2.40 -1.25 -23.35
N GLN A 113 3.40 -1.06 -22.48
CA GLN A 113 4.78 -0.85 -22.91
C GLN A 113 5.32 -2.02 -23.74
N ALA A 114 5.12 -3.26 -23.28
CA ALA A 114 5.55 -4.45 -24.01
C ALA A 114 4.88 -4.53 -25.40
N THR A 115 3.61 -4.14 -25.49
CA THR A 115 2.86 -4.11 -26.76
C THR A 115 3.42 -3.04 -27.69
N HIS A 116 3.69 -1.85 -27.16
CA HIS A 116 4.30 -0.74 -27.91
C HIS A 116 5.67 -1.15 -28.49
N ASP A 117 6.54 -1.70 -27.65
CA ASP A 117 7.87 -2.17 -28.00
C ASP A 117 7.84 -3.26 -29.09
N ASN A 118 6.88 -4.18 -28.99
CA ASN A 118 6.70 -5.23 -29.98
C ASN A 118 6.23 -4.65 -31.33
N LEU A 119 5.27 -3.71 -31.30
CA LEU A 119 4.78 -3.04 -32.50
C LEU A 119 5.90 -2.25 -33.20
N GLU A 120 6.74 -1.53 -32.46
CA GLU A 120 7.88 -0.81 -33.01
C GLU A 120 8.89 -1.75 -33.67
N ALA A 121 9.21 -2.88 -33.02
CA ALA A 121 10.10 -3.90 -33.58
C ALA A 121 9.55 -4.47 -34.90
N TRP A 122 8.24 -4.73 -34.98
CA TRP A 122 7.60 -5.21 -36.21
C TRP A 122 7.54 -4.15 -37.31
N ARG A 123 7.33 -2.87 -36.97
CA ARG A 123 7.43 -1.76 -37.94
C ARG A 123 8.85 -1.66 -38.51
N SER A 124 9.87 -1.73 -37.66
CA SER A 124 11.28 -1.70 -38.09
C SER A 124 11.60 -2.86 -39.04
N SER A 125 11.19 -4.09 -38.65
CA SER A 125 11.39 -5.30 -39.46
C SER A 125 10.72 -5.19 -40.83
N ARG A 126 9.50 -4.64 -40.87
CA ARG A 126 8.74 -4.41 -42.10
C ARG A 126 9.43 -3.38 -43.00
N GLY A 127 9.90 -2.26 -42.44
CA GLY A 127 10.63 -1.24 -43.18
C GLY A 127 11.89 -1.80 -43.83
N MET A 128 12.65 -2.61 -43.09
CA MET A 128 13.84 -3.26 -43.62
C MET A 128 13.52 -4.27 -44.73
N ALA A 129 12.48 -5.08 -44.56
CA ALA A 129 12.05 -6.00 -45.60
C ALA A 129 11.59 -5.26 -46.88
N GLN A 130 10.92 -4.11 -46.74
CA GLN A 130 10.53 -3.26 -47.87
C GLN A 130 11.74 -2.66 -48.58
N GLU A 131 12.73 -2.17 -47.84
CA GLU A 131 13.99 -1.64 -48.38
C GLU A 131 14.73 -2.71 -49.20
N LEU A 132 14.89 -3.92 -48.64
CA LEU A 132 15.53 -5.02 -49.35
C LEU A 132 14.75 -5.45 -50.60
N ARG A 133 13.41 -5.44 -50.53
CA ARG A 133 12.58 -5.70 -51.70
C ARG A 133 12.75 -4.64 -52.78
N SER A 134 12.84 -3.37 -52.41
CA SER A 134 13.11 -2.28 -53.35
C SER A 134 14.46 -2.44 -54.04
N ARG A 135 15.51 -2.74 -53.26
CA ARG A 135 16.86 -3.03 -53.79
C ARG A 135 16.83 -4.20 -54.78
N LEU A 136 16.18 -5.31 -54.42
CA LEU A 136 16.01 -6.46 -55.32
C LEU A 136 15.32 -6.07 -56.63
N ASN A 137 14.25 -5.28 -56.56
CA ASN A 137 13.53 -4.82 -57.75
C ASN A 137 14.36 -3.88 -58.64
N GLN A 138 15.33 -3.17 -58.06
CA GLN A 138 16.26 -2.30 -58.78
C GLN A 138 17.46 -3.07 -59.36
N GLY A 139 17.57 -4.38 -59.12
CA GLY A 139 18.70 -5.20 -59.53
C GLY A 139 19.91 -5.11 -58.61
N ASP A 140 19.77 -4.45 -57.46
CA ASP A 140 20.85 -4.36 -56.47
C ASP A 140 21.11 -5.70 -55.80
N HIS A 141 22.37 -5.89 -55.43
CA HIS A 141 22.78 -7.10 -54.72
C HIS A 141 22.33 -7.05 -53.25
N ILE A 142 21.72 -8.13 -52.79
CA ILE A 142 21.44 -8.35 -51.36
C ILE A 142 22.61 -9.09 -50.75
N ARG A 143 23.15 -8.53 -49.66
CA ARG A 143 24.27 -9.15 -48.95
C ARG A 143 23.75 -10.14 -47.92
N THR A 144 24.56 -11.14 -47.60
CA THR A 144 24.27 -12.06 -46.48
C THR A 144 24.05 -11.32 -45.16
N SER A 145 24.73 -10.19 -44.95
CA SER A 145 24.52 -9.32 -43.79
C SER A 145 23.10 -8.75 -43.71
N ASP A 146 22.49 -8.42 -44.85
CA ASP A 146 21.14 -7.88 -44.92
C ASP A 146 20.12 -8.93 -44.45
N VAL A 147 20.26 -10.15 -44.95
CA VAL A 147 19.42 -11.30 -44.55
C VAL A 147 19.60 -11.64 -43.07
N ARG A 148 20.84 -11.64 -42.57
CA ARG A 148 21.12 -11.87 -41.14
C ARG A 148 20.49 -10.79 -40.26
N ARG A 149 20.53 -9.52 -40.69
CA ARG A 149 19.94 -8.40 -39.96
C ARG A 149 18.41 -8.53 -39.88
N VAL A 150 17.74 -8.84 -40.99
CA VAL A 150 16.29 -9.11 -41.00
C VAL A 150 15.94 -10.27 -40.08
N ARG A 151 16.68 -11.39 -40.18
CA ARG A 151 16.46 -12.56 -39.33
C ARG A 151 16.60 -12.21 -37.84
N ALA A 152 17.63 -11.45 -37.47
CA ALA A 152 17.85 -11.03 -36.09
C ALA A 152 16.69 -10.16 -35.57
N GLN A 153 16.18 -9.24 -36.39
CA GLN A 153 15.03 -8.42 -36.01
C GLN A 153 13.73 -9.22 -35.88
N ILE A 154 13.48 -10.19 -36.77
CA ILE A 154 12.32 -11.08 -36.66
C ILE A 154 12.40 -11.89 -35.36
N LEU A 155 13.56 -12.47 -35.05
CA LEU A 155 13.75 -13.22 -33.80
C LEU A 155 13.55 -12.34 -32.56
N ALA A 156 14.04 -11.10 -32.58
CA ALA A 156 13.80 -10.14 -31.52
C ALA A 156 12.30 -9.80 -31.39
N GLY A 157 11.58 -9.63 -32.51
CA GLY A 157 10.12 -9.43 -32.53
C GLY A 157 9.34 -10.62 -31.97
N VAL A 158 9.74 -11.86 -32.29
CA VAL A 158 9.15 -13.07 -31.70
C VAL A 158 9.38 -13.13 -30.20
N GLY A 159 10.60 -12.84 -29.74
CA GLY A 159 10.93 -12.76 -28.31
C GLY A 159 10.05 -11.73 -27.58
N ARG A 160 9.88 -10.54 -28.15
CA ARG A 160 8.99 -9.50 -27.61
C ARG A 160 7.52 -9.92 -27.64
N GLY A 161 7.09 -10.68 -28.64
CA GLY A 161 5.75 -11.27 -28.68
C GLY A 161 5.47 -12.18 -27.48
N HIS A 162 6.44 -12.98 -27.06
CA HIS A 162 6.33 -13.75 -25.82
C HIS A 162 6.22 -12.84 -24.59
N THR A 163 6.99 -11.75 -24.53
CA THR A 163 6.87 -10.75 -23.44
C THR A 163 5.45 -10.18 -23.35
N VAL A 164 4.85 -9.81 -24.48
CA VAL A 164 3.44 -9.34 -24.54
C VAL A 164 2.49 -10.40 -24.00
N GLN A 165 2.68 -11.66 -24.40
CA GLN A 165 1.86 -12.77 -23.92
C GLN A 165 1.97 -12.95 -22.39
N PHE A 166 3.19 -12.92 -21.84
CA PHE A 166 3.40 -13.00 -20.39
C PHE A 166 2.78 -11.81 -19.66
N ALA A 167 2.91 -10.59 -20.20
CA ALA A 167 2.31 -9.40 -19.62
C ALA A 167 0.78 -9.50 -19.60
N GLY A 168 0.17 -9.96 -20.70
CA GLY A 168 -1.27 -10.20 -20.78
C GLY A 168 -1.75 -11.26 -19.78
N GLN A 169 -0.98 -12.34 -19.58
CA GLN A 169 -1.28 -13.34 -18.55
C GLN A 169 -1.22 -12.76 -17.13
N ALA A 170 -0.26 -11.88 -16.84
CA ALA A 170 -0.17 -11.23 -15.53
C ALA A 170 -1.39 -10.34 -15.26
N VAL A 171 -1.81 -9.53 -16.23
CA VAL A 171 -3.05 -8.73 -16.13
C VAL A 171 -4.27 -9.62 -15.88
N ALA A 172 -4.41 -10.72 -16.63
CA ALA A 172 -5.53 -11.64 -16.47
C ALA A 172 -5.58 -12.25 -15.06
N ARG A 173 -4.42 -12.62 -14.48
CA ARG A 173 -4.35 -13.12 -13.10
C ARG A 173 -4.78 -12.07 -12.09
N HIS A 174 -4.28 -10.84 -12.18
CA HIS A 174 -4.67 -9.79 -11.24
C HIS A 174 -6.15 -9.40 -11.34
N ILE A 175 -6.76 -9.50 -12.53
CA ILE A 175 -8.22 -9.34 -12.68
C ILE A 175 -8.97 -10.45 -11.93
N GLN A 176 -8.51 -11.70 -12.04
CA GLN A 176 -9.10 -12.83 -11.31
C GLN A 176 -8.94 -12.68 -9.80
N ASP A 177 -7.77 -12.24 -9.33
CA ASP A 177 -7.49 -11.97 -7.92
C ASP A 177 -8.43 -10.86 -7.40
N LEU A 178 -8.61 -9.79 -8.19
CA LEU A 178 -9.51 -8.70 -7.84
C LEU A 178 -10.97 -9.16 -7.77
N GLN A 179 -11.44 -9.92 -8.76
CA GLN A 179 -12.79 -10.48 -8.75
C GLN A 179 -13.00 -11.37 -7.52
N SER A 180 -12.08 -12.29 -7.25
CA SER A 180 -12.16 -13.19 -6.10
C SER A 180 -12.18 -12.42 -4.77
N ALA A 181 -11.37 -11.38 -4.66
CA ALA A 181 -11.34 -10.53 -3.46
C ALA A 181 -12.65 -9.75 -3.28
N VAL A 182 -13.21 -9.18 -4.36
CA VAL A 182 -14.49 -8.47 -4.31
C VAL A 182 -15.63 -9.42 -3.97
N ASP A 183 -15.70 -10.60 -4.59
CA ASP A 183 -16.74 -11.60 -4.32
C ASP A 183 -16.70 -12.06 -2.86
N ALA A 184 -15.51 -12.27 -2.30
CA ALA A 184 -15.34 -12.62 -0.89
C ALA A 184 -15.87 -11.53 0.04
N LEU A 185 -15.69 -10.26 -0.30
CA LEU A 185 -16.23 -9.13 0.48
C LEU A 185 -17.74 -9.06 0.35
N VAL A 186 -18.27 -9.15 -0.87
CA VAL A 186 -19.72 -9.13 -1.11
C VAL A 186 -20.39 -10.23 -0.31
N HIS A 187 -19.85 -11.47 -0.34
CA HIS A 187 -20.41 -12.57 0.42
C HIS A 187 -20.40 -12.30 1.93
N ARG A 188 -19.29 -11.78 2.47
CA ARG A 188 -19.13 -11.51 3.90
C ARG A 188 -20.04 -10.41 4.44
N TYR A 189 -20.37 -9.40 3.63
CA TYR A 189 -21.22 -8.27 4.04
C TYR A 189 -22.68 -8.39 3.55
N SER A 190 -23.05 -9.49 2.91
CA SER A 190 -24.43 -9.78 2.50
C SER A 190 -25.16 -10.77 3.43
N GLU A 191 -24.47 -11.34 4.41
CA GLU A 191 -25.02 -12.15 5.52
C GLU A 191 -25.23 -11.28 6.77
#